data_AF-A0AAE3YI50-F1
#
_entry.id   AF-A0AAE3YI50-F1
#
_cell.length_a   1.000
_cell.length_b   1.000
_cell.length_c   1.000
_cell.angle_alpha   90.00
_cell.angle_beta   90.00
_cell.angle_gamma   90.00
#
_symmetry.space_group_name_H-M   'P 1'
#
loop_
_entity.id
_entity.type
_entity.pdbx_description
1 polymer ?
#
loop_
_entity_poly.entity_id
_entity_poly.type
_entity_poly.pdbx_seq_one_letter_code
_entity_poly.pdbx_strand_id
1 'polypeptide(L)'
;MTTIEIDAHELTRAARALAHAGRWSGAIRLLDAARRTGGAEPGIALAAAEVALESDWYAGTAHAEARLRHPALAHADVWDVGFLRLRAAYRALLFDRGTFRPGPAGRDPRVIEALAADADRLEDQAEDGVRRGWARFYRGLIDDNLAGRRDAAPARYRSALGTGDDLLEREALRHLGDHDHDAGDHDAARSRWEHATALGARAGAVTGTLSQQLLLAVLHRDAGDEAAATALGREVARWATALGATRLAATAGAFLAGTDPTAATGRQEGLTESEI
;
A
#
# COMPACT_ATOMS: atom_id res chain seq x y z
N MET A 1 -35.83 -24.38 -6.15
CA MET A 1 -34.56 -23.64 -6.30
C MET A 1 -33.48 -24.47 -5.63
N THR A 2 -32.44 -24.83 -6.36
CA THR A 2 -31.28 -25.53 -5.79
C THR A 2 -30.38 -24.49 -5.13
N THR A 3 -30.19 -24.59 -3.82
CA THR A 3 -29.21 -23.76 -3.10
C THR A 3 -27.83 -24.35 -3.38
N ILE A 4 -26.91 -23.53 -3.91
CA ILE A 4 -25.50 -23.91 -4.06
C ILE A 4 -24.78 -23.38 -2.82
N GLU A 5 -24.19 -24.29 -2.04
CA GLU A 5 -23.30 -23.93 -0.94
C GLU A 5 -21.89 -23.69 -1.48
N ILE A 6 -21.34 -22.52 -1.19
CA ILE A 6 -19.96 -22.16 -1.53
C ILE A 6 -19.18 -22.04 -0.22
N ASP A 7 -18.03 -22.69 -0.18
CA ASP A 7 -17.11 -22.59 0.95
C ASP A 7 -16.65 -21.14 1.20
N ALA A 8 -16.69 -20.71 2.46
CA ALA A 8 -16.39 -19.32 2.83
C ALA A 8 -14.91 -18.97 2.61
N HIS A 9 -14.00 -19.93 2.77
CA HIS A 9 -12.58 -19.72 2.51
C HIS A 9 -12.34 -19.48 1.02
N GLU A 10 -12.92 -20.31 0.16
CA GLU A 10 -12.85 -20.13 -1.30
C GLU A 10 -13.46 -18.80 -1.76
N LEU A 11 -14.60 -18.41 -1.18
CA LEU A 11 -15.24 -17.13 -1.48
C LEU A 11 -14.37 -15.93 -1.11
N THR A 12 -13.77 -15.95 0.08
CA THR A 12 -12.89 -14.85 0.53
C THR A 12 -11.59 -14.81 -0.27
N ARG A 13 -11.03 -15.97 -0.64
CA ARG A 13 -9.87 -16.08 -1.54
C ARG A 13 -10.16 -15.47 -2.91
N ALA A 14 -11.31 -15.79 -3.51
CA ALA A 14 -11.74 -15.22 -4.78
C ALA A 14 -11.94 -13.69 -4.70
N ALA A 15 -12.50 -13.20 -3.60
CA ALA A 15 -12.68 -11.76 -3.40
C ALA A 15 -11.35 -11.00 -3.27
N ARG A 16 -10.36 -11.57 -2.58
CA ARG A 16 -8.99 -11.01 -2.49
C ARG A 16 -8.29 -11.01 -3.85
N ALA A 17 -8.37 -12.11 -4.60
CA ALA A 17 -7.82 -12.17 -5.95
C ALA A 17 -8.43 -11.10 -6.88
N LEU A 18 -9.74 -10.86 -6.78
CA LEU A 18 -10.40 -9.76 -7.49
C LEU A 18 -9.86 -8.39 -7.04
N ALA A 19 -9.65 -8.19 -5.74
CA ALA A 19 -9.12 -6.92 -5.22
C ALA A 19 -7.68 -6.64 -5.69
N HIS A 20 -6.79 -7.64 -5.64
CA HIS A 20 -5.43 -7.54 -6.18
C HIS A 20 -5.42 -7.22 -7.67
N ALA A 21 -6.37 -7.78 -8.42
CA ALA A 21 -6.58 -7.46 -9.83
C ALA A 21 -7.23 -6.09 -10.09
N GLY A 22 -7.43 -5.25 -9.07
CA GLY A 22 -8.07 -3.93 -9.17
C GLY A 22 -9.59 -3.98 -9.37
N ARG A 23 -10.24 -5.14 -9.18
CA ARG A 23 -11.68 -5.34 -9.37
C ARG A 23 -12.48 -5.17 -8.08
N TRP A 24 -12.18 -4.13 -7.31
CA TRP A 24 -12.74 -3.93 -5.96
C TRP A 24 -14.26 -3.87 -5.93
N SER A 25 -14.92 -3.18 -6.87
CA SER A 25 -16.39 -3.13 -6.89
C SER A 25 -17.01 -4.52 -7.06
N GLY A 26 -16.35 -5.41 -7.81
CA GLY A 26 -16.76 -6.80 -7.97
C GLY A 26 -16.58 -7.58 -6.67
N ALA A 27 -15.40 -7.49 -6.05
CA ALA A 27 -15.08 -8.13 -4.78
C ALA A 27 -16.01 -7.67 -3.63
N ILE A 28 -16.28 -6.37 -3.54
CA ILE A 28 -17.20 -5.78 -2.55
C ILE A 28 -18.61 -6.34 -2.74
N ARG A 29 -19.13 -6.35 -3.98
CA ARG A 29 -20.47 -6.91 -4.26
C ARG A 29 -20.56 -8.39 -3.93
N LEU A 30 -19.51 -9.16 -4.21
CA LEU A 30 -19.43 -10.59 -3.88
C LEU A 30 -19.54 -10.80 -2.36
N LEU A 31 -18.72 -10.10 -1.59
CA LEU A 31 -18.71 -10.22 -0.12
C LEU A 31 -20.00 -9.70 0.52
N ASP A 32 -20.58 -8.62 -0.01
CA ASP A 32 -21.87 -8.11 0.48
C ASP A 32 -23.03 -9.04 0.14
N ALA A 33 -22.99 -9.73 -1.01
CA ALA A 33 -23.97 -10.76 -1.34
C ALA A 33 -23.88 -11.96 -0.40
N ALA A 34 -22.67 -12.47 -0.16
CA ALA A 34 -22.43 -13.58 0.76
C ALA A 34 -22.96 -13.29 2.17
N ARG A 35 -22.75 -12.07 2.69
CA ARG A 35 -23.24 -11.66 4.01
C ARG A 35 -24.77 -11.62 4.11
N ARG A 36 -25.47 -11.30 3.02
CA ARG A 36 -26.95 -11.28 3.01
C ARG A 36 -27.55 -12.68 3.05
N THR A 37 -26.85 -13.69 2.52
CA THR A 37 -27.39 -15.05 2.37
C THR A 37 -26.85 -16.04 3.41
N GLY A 38 -25.62 -15.85 3.90
CA GLY A 38 -24.90 -16.79 4.76
C GLY A 38 -24.61 -16.30 6.18
N GLY A 39 -25.07 -15.12 6.58
CA GLY A 39 -24.85 -14.57 7.92
C GLY A 39 -23.53 -13.82 8.10
N ALA A 40 -23.20 -13.49 9.35
CA ALA A 40 -22.10 -12.59 9.74
C ALA A 40 -20.79 -13.34 10.02
N GLU A 41 -20.35 -14.16 9.07
CA GLU A 41 -19.08 -14.91 9.15
C GLU A 41 -17.87 -13.97 9.36
N PRO A 42 -17.04 -14.16 10.41
CA PRO A 42 -15.91 -13.28 10.72
C PRO A 42 -14.90 -13.18 9.57
N GLY A 43 -14.62 -14.30 8.88
CA GLY A 43 -13.71 -14.33 7.74
C GLY A 43 -14.20 -13.48 6.56
N ILE A 44 -15.52 -13.47 6.29
CA ILE A 44 -16.11 -12.63 5.25
C ILE A 44 -16.05 -11.15 5.66
N ALA A 45 -16.29 -10.82 6.93
CA ALA A 45 -16.17 -9.45 7.44
C ALA A 45 -14.73 -8.93 7.34
N LEU A 46 -13.74 -9.78 7.67
CA LEU A 46 -12.32 -9.46 7.57
C LEU A 46 -11.91 -9.19 6.12
N ALA A 47 -12.23 -10.10 5.19
CA ALA A 47 -11.98 -9.90 3.76
C ALA A 47 -12.69 -8.64 3.22
N ALA A 48 -13.91 -8.36 3.69
CA ALA A 48 -14.64 -7.16 3.29
C ALA A 48 -13.99 -5.86 3.76
N ALA A 49 -13.33 -5.85 4.91
CA ALA A 49 -12.55 -4.72 5.40
C ALA A 49 -11.23 -4.58 4.63
N GLU A 50 -10.54 -5.68 4.34
CA GLU A 50 -9.30 -5.72 3.57
C GLU A 50 -9.49 -5.19 2.14
N VAL A 51 -10.48 -5.72 1.41
CA VAL A 51 -10.81 -5.29 0.05
C VAL A 51 -11.20 -3.80 0.02
N ALA A 52 -11.96 -3.35 1.02
CA ALA A 52 -12.34 -1.94 1.13
C ALA A 52 -11.11 -1.05 1.38
N LEU A 53 -10.16 -1.50 2.21
CA LEU A 53 -8.94 -0.76 2.45
C LEU A 53 -8.05 -0.66 1.21
N GLU A 54 -7.89 -1.73 0.44
CA GLU A 54 -7.19 -1.68 -0.85
C GLU A 54 -7.87 -0.71 -1.83
N SER A 55 -9.20 -0.76 -1.93
CA SER A 55 -9.96 0.19 -2.73
C SER A 55 -9.71 1.63 -2.28
N ASP A 56 -9.71 1.87 -0.98
CA ASP A 56 -9.45 3.19 -0.41
C ASP A 56 -8.04 3.67 -0.78
N TRP A 57 -7.02 2.80 -0.83
CA TRP A 57 -5.66 3.16 -1.26
C TRP A 57 -5.61 3.63 -2.72
N TYR A 58 -6.14 2.84 -3.65
CA TYR A 58 -5.93 3.05 -5.09
C TYR A 58 -7.05 3.80 -5.82
N ALA A 59 -8.31 3.61 -5.42
CA ALA A 59 -9.48 4.26 -6.02
C ALA A 59 -9.93 5.50 -5.24
N GLY A 60 -9.31 5.76 -4.08
CA GLY A 60 -9.61 6.93 -3.25
C GLY A 60 -11.01 6.95 -2.65
N THR A 61 -11.60 5.79 -2.48
CA THR A 61 -12.83 5.57 -1.72
C THR A 61 -12.59 5.76 -0.21
N ALA A 62 -13.67 5.65 0.56
CA ALA A 62 -13.70 5.76 2.01
C ALA A 62 -14.60 4.67 2.62
N HIS A 63 -14.41 3.42 2.19
CA HIS A 63 -15.23 2.28 2.58
C HIS A 63 -14.67 1.55 3.81
N ALA A 64 -13.35 1.56 4.03
CA ALA A 64 -12.71 0.71 5.02
C ALA A 64 -13.19 1.00 6.45
N GLU A 65 -13.35 2.28 6.79
CA GLU A 65 -13.76 2.71 8.14
C GLU A 65 -15.09 2.08 8.57
N ALA A 66 -16.10 2.07 7.68
CA ALA A 66 -17.38 1.44 7.95
C ALA A 66 -17.26 -0.09 8.09
N ARG A 67 -16.38 -0.72 7.30
CA ARG A 67 -16.17 -2.18 7.34
C ARG A 67 -15.43 -2.62 8.60
N LEU A 68 -14.47 -1.82 9.08
CA LEU A 68 -13.70 -2.07 10.30
C LEU A 68 -14.52 -1.96 11.59
N ARG A 69 -15.71 -1.35 11.53
CA ARG A 69 -16.69 -1.29 12.63
C ARG A 69 -17.66 -2.46 12.64
N HIS A 70 -17.53 -3.41 11.73
CA HIS A 70 -18.48 -4.51 11.63
C HIS A 70 -18.40 -5.43 12.87
N PRO A 71 -19.54 -5.73 13.55
CA PRO A 71 -19.52 -6.50 14.80
C PRO A 71 -18.87 -7.89 14.70
N ALA A 72 -18.99 -8.56 13.54
CA ALA A 72 -18.39 -9.88 13.35
C ALA A 72 -16.87 -9.91 13.49
N LEU A 73 -16.18 -8.76 13.35
CA LEU A 73 -14.74 -8.68 13.55
C LEU A 73 -14.35 -8.93 15.02
N ALA A 74 -15.27 -8.84 15.97
CA ALA A 74 -15.03 -9.24 17.37
C ALA A 74 -14.73 -10.74 17.52
N HIS A 75 -15.04 -11.55 16.50
CA HIS A 75 -14.80 -12.99 16.46
C HIS A 75 -13.76 -13.39 15.40
N ALA A 76 -13.12 -12.42 14.75
CA ALA A 76 -12.01 -12.67 13.84
C ALA A 76 -10.69 -12.74 14.61
N ASP A 77 -9.64 -13.21 13.93
CA ASP A 77 -8.28 -13.20 14.45
C ASP A 77 -7.86 -11.78 14.87
N VAL A 78 -7.39 -11.65 16.11
CA VAL A 78 -7.08 -10.35 16.72
C VAL A 78 -5.91 -9.65 16.02
N TRP A 79 -4.94 -10.42 15.52
CA TRP A 79 -3.79 -9.91 14.80
C TRP A 79 -4.24 -9.36 13.45
N ASP A 80 -5.04 -10.12 12.69
CA ASP A 80 -5.51 -9.68 11.36
C ASP A 80 -6.36 -8.40 11.45
N VAL A 81 -7.26 -8.34 12.44
CA VAL A 81 -8.07 -7.14 12.70
C VAL A 81 -7.19 -5.97 13.13
N GLY A 82 -6.23 -6.21 14.03
CA GLY A 82 -5.26 -5.21 14.48
C GLY A 82 -4.43 -4.66 13.33
N PHE A 83 -3.96 -5.53 12.44
CA PHE A 83 -3.18 -5.15 11.27
C PHE A 83 -3.99 -4.31 10.29
N LEU A 84 -5.24 -4.68 9.97
CA LEU A 84 -6.10 -3.84 9.12
C LEU A 84 -6.35 -2.46 9.74
N ARG A 85 -6.50 -2.37 11.07
CA ARG A 85 -6.63 -1.08 11.77
C ARG A 85 -5.35 -0.26 11.70
N LEU A 86 -4.18 -0.87 11.89
CA LEU A 86 -2.89 -0.22 11.71
C LEU A 86 -2.77 0.39 10.32
N ARG A 87 -3.05 -0.41 9.28
CA ARG A 87 -2.99 0.02 7.88
C ARG A 87 -3.95 1.18 7.58
N ALA A 88 -5.18 1.12 8.11
CA ALA A 88 -6.17 2.17 7.95
C ALA A 88 -5.78 3.47 8.67
N ALA A 89 -5.28 3.38 9.91
CA ALA A 89 -4.81 4.52 10.67
C ALA A 89 -3.57 5.17 10.03
N TYR A 90 -2.61 4.36 9.59
CA TYR A 90 -1.46 4.82 8.81
C TYR A 90 -1.90 5.60 7.56
N ARG A 91 -2.84 5.05 6.76
CA ARG A 91 -3.39 5.74 5.58
C ARG A 91 -4.04 7.06 5.96
N ALA A 92 -4.85 7.09 7.01
CA ALA A 92 -5.56 8.28 7.45
C ALA A 92 -4.61 9.39 7.88
N LEU A 93 -3.46 9.04 8.48
CA LEU A 93 -2.41 10.00 8.80
C LEU A 93 -1.64 10.43 7.56
N LEU A 94 -1.41 9.54 6.61
CA LEU A 94 -0.58 9.80 5.43
C LEU A 94 -1.25 10.72 4.40
N PHE A 95 -2.59 10.69 4.31
CA PHE A 95 -3.36 11.51 3.37
C PHE A 95 -4.25 12.51 4.09
N ASP A 96 -4.12 13.79 3.76
CA ASP A 96 -5.12 14.82 4.11
C ASP A 96 -5.97 15.15 2.88
N ARG A 97 -7.29 14.94 2.98
CA ARG A 97 -8.26 15.15 1.88
C ARG A 97 -7.84 14.51 0.55
N GLY A 98 -7.16 13.36 0.62
CA GLY A 98 -6.67 12.62 -0.55
C GLY A 98 -5.30 13.06 -1.07
N THR A 99 -4.70 14.11 -0.52
CA THR A 99 -3.35 14.56 -0.84
C THR A 99 -2.34 13.87 0.07
N PHE A 100 -1.31 13.25 -0.53
CA PHE A 100 -0.19 12.66 0.19
C PHE A 100 0.59 13.74 0.95
N ARG A 101 0.88 13.52 2.23
CA ARG A 101 1.65 14.43 3.07
C ARG A 101 2.68 13.65 3.88
N PRO A 102 3.94 13.52 3.45
CA PRO A 102 4.96 12.85 4.24
C PRO A 102 5.44 13.74 5.40
N GLY A 103 6.17 13.14 6.33
CA GLY A 103 6.85 13.80 7.46
C GLY A 103 5.97 14.11 8.67
N PRO A 104 6.54 14.64 9.76
CA PRO A 104 5.82 14.88 11.00
C PRO A 104 5.03 16.21 11.02
N ALA A 105 5.27 17.09 10.05
CA ALA A 105 4.71 18.44 10.03
C ALA A 105 3.17 18.43 10.11
N GLY A 106 2.62 19.18 11.06
CA GLY A 106 1.18 19.32 11.27
C GLY A 106 0.50 18.10 11.93
N ARG A 107 1.25 17.10 12.39
CA ARG A 107 0.73 15.92 13.09
C ARG A 107 1.07 15.96 14.57
N ASP A 108 0.18 15.41 15.41
CA ASP A 108 0.49 15.19 16.82
C ASP A 108 1.52 14.06 16.95
N PRO A 109 2.72 14.32 17.51
CA PRO A 109 3.74 13.28 17.72
C PRO A 109 3.24 12.09 18.52
N ARG A 110 2.32 12.29 19.48
CA ARG A 110 1.77 11.21 20.30
C ARG A 110 0.94 10.22 19.48
N VAL A 111 0.28 10.71 18.43
CA VAL A 111 -0.49 9.85 17.52
C VAL A 111 0.45 9.01 16.66
N ILE A 112 1.57 9.58 16.22
CA ILE A 112 2.61 8.83 15.47
C ILE A 112 3.25 7.77 16.38
N GLU A 113 3.59 8.13 17.61
CA GLU A 113 4.16 7.22 18.61
C GLU A 113 3.19 6.09 18.98
N ALA A 114 1.90 6.39 19.16
CA ALA A 114 0.89 5.37 19.41
C ALA A 114 0.78 4.38 18.24
N LEU A 115 0.75 4.88 17.00
CA LEU A 115 0.70 4.03 15.81
C LEU A 115 1.96 3.17 15.65
N ALA A 116 3.12 3.73 15.97
CA ALA A 116 4.39 3.00 16.03
C ALA A 116 4.33 1.86 17.07
N ALA A 117 3.85 2.15 18.28
CA ALA A 117 3.67 1.15 19.33
C ALA A 117 2.64 0.08 18.94
N ASP A 118 1.62 0.41 18.14
CA ASP A 118 0.67 -0.57 17.61
C ASP A 118 1.37 -1.57 16.67
N ALA A 119 2.25 -1.07 15.79
CA ALA A 119 3.05 -1.93 14.91
C ALA A 119 4.00 -2.84 15.71
N ASP A 120 4.67 -2.29 16.73
CA ASP A 120 5.57 -3.06 17.61
C ASP A 120 4.78 -4.17 18.36
N ARG A 121 3.58 -3.86 18.88
CA ARG A 121 2.72 -4.89 19.52
C ARG A 121 2.26 -5.97 18.56
N LEU A 122 1.94 -5.63 17.30
CA LEU A 122 1.61 -6.62 16.29
C LEU A 122 2.82 -7.49 15.93
N GLU A 123 4.04 -6.94 15.96
CA GLU A 123 5.25 -7.73 15.79
C GLU A 123 5.38 -8.78 16.90
N ASP A 124 5.18 -8.38 18.16
CA ASP A 124 5.27 -9.27 19.32
C ASP A 124 4.19 -10.37 19.29
N GLN A 125 2.99 -10.04 18.82
CA GLN A 125 1.85 -10.96 18.71
C GLN A 125 1.90 -11.87 17.49
N ALA A 126 2.78 -11.62 16.53
CA ALA A 126 2.84 -12.40 15.30
C ALA A 126 3.20 -13.86 15.57
N GLU A 127 2.36 -14.77 15.09
CA GLU A 127 2.55 -16.23 15.25
C GLU A 127 3.50 -16.82 14.20
N ASP A 128 3.72 -16.12 13.09
CA ASP A 128 4.57 -16.57 11.99
C ASP A 128 5.50 -15.44 11.48
N GLY A 129 6.44 -15.83 10.62
CA GLY A 129 7.44 -14.92 10.05
C GLY A 129 6.86 -13.87 9.09
N VAL A 130 5.77 -14.19 8.39
CA VAL A 130 5.13 -13.28 7.43
C VAL A 130 4.39 -12.17 8.17
N ARG A 131 3.57 -12.51 9.16
CA ARG A 131 2.91 -11.55 10.07
C ARG A 131 3.94 -10.64 10.74
N ARG A 132 5.02 -11.22 11.26
CA ARG A 132 6.11 -10.45 11.88
C ARG A 132 6.78 -9.49 10.88
N GLY A 133 7.00 -9.95 9.65
CA GLY A 133 7.55 -9.15 8.58
C GLY A 133 6.64 -7.98 8.18
N TRP A 134 5.33 -8.20 8.08
CA TRP A 134 4.35 -7.15 7.80
C TRP A 134 4.31 -6.08 8.89
N ALA A 135 4.37 -6.48 10.16
CA ALA A 135 4.44 -5.54 11.28
C ALA A 135 5.72 -4.67 11.22
N ARG A 136 6.89 -5.29 10.99
CA ARG A 136 8.17 -4.60 10.79
C ARG A 136 8.15 -3.63 9.62
N PHE A 137 7.59 -4.07 8.50
CA PHE A 137 7.45 -3.25 7.30
C PHE A 137 6.63 -1.99 7.60
N TYR A 138 5.45 -2.13 8.22
CA TYR A 138 4.63 -0.96 8.59
C TYR A 138 5.29 -0.09 9.66
N ARG A 139 6.03 -0.68 10.61
CA ARG A 139 6.85 0.10 11.55
C ARG A 139 7.88 0.97 10.81
N GLY A 140 8.49 0.43 9.74
CA GLY A 140 9.37 1.16 8.84
C GLY A 140 8.66 2.28 8.10
N LEU A 141 7.47 2.02 7.54
CA LEU A 141 6.64 3.05 6.89
C LEU A 141 6.27 4.21 7.82
N ILE A 142 5.95 3.91 9.08
CA ILE A 142 5.64 4.93 10.08
C ILE A 142 6.87 5.78 10.38
N ASP A 143 8.05 5.15 10.52
CA ASP A 143 9.29 5.87 10.74
C ASP A 143 9.67 6.77 9.58
N ASP A 144 9.59 6.24 8.37
CA ASP A 144 9.92 6.96 7.15
C ASP A 144 8.92 8.10 6.90
N ASN A 145 7.66 7.73 6.65
CA ASN A 145 6.69 8.63 6.05
C ASN A 145 5.95 9.51 7.05
N LEU A 146 5.90 9.15 8.34
CA LEU A 146 5.19 9.93 9.36
C LEU A 146 6.14 10.56 10.37
N ALA A 147 7.13 9.83 10.87
CA ALA A 147 8.06 10.36 11.87
C ALA A 147 9.23 11.15 11.25
N GLY A 148 9.44 11.06 9.94
CA GLY A 148 10.59 11.69 9.25
C GLY A 148 11.94 11.05 9.60
N ARG A 149 11.95 9.85 10.18
CA ARG A 149 13.15 9.09 10.55
C ARG A 149 13.61 8.21 9.39
N ARG A 150 13.84 8.86 8.25
CA ARG A 150 14.10 8.20 6.96
C ARG A 150 15.31 7.26 7.02
N ASP A 151 16.42 7.70 7.59
CA ASP A 151 17.65 6.90 7.68
C ASP A 151 17.49 5.58 8.47
N ALA A 152 16.51 5.52 9.38
CA ALA A 152 16.25 4.34 10.20
C ALA A 152 15.33 3.31 9.52
N ALA A 153 14.58 3.70 8.49
CA ALA A 153 13.58 2.87 7.85
C ALA A 153 14.15 1.69 7.04
N PRO A 154 15.27 1.82 6.28
CA PRO A 154 15.81 0.73 5.46
C PRO A 154 16.12 -0.56 6.23
N ALA A 155 16.57 -0.45 7.48
CA ALA A 155 16.83 -1.63 8.31
C ALA A 155 15.56 -2.47 8.53
N ARG A 156 14.40 -1.82 8.67
CA ARG A 156 13.10 -2.50 8.82
C ARG A 156 12.57 -3.07 7.51
N TYR A 157 12.79 -2.38 6.39
CA TYR A 157 12.42 -2.94 5.09
C TYR A 157 13.24 -4.19 4.76
N ARG A 158 14.55 -4.16 5.05
CA ARG A 158 15.41 -5.35 4.86
C ARG A 158 14.99 -6.53 5.71
N SER A 159 14.52 -6.30 6.95
CA SER A 159 14.07 -7.39 7.83
C SER A 159 12.72 -8.00 7.43
N ALA A 160 12.02 -7.41 6.45
CA ALA A 160 10.80 -7.96 5.86
C ALA A 160 11.05 -8.81 4.59
N LEU A 161 12.28 -8.86 4.08
CA LEU A 161 12.66 -9.67 2.91
C LEU A 161 12.80 -11.15 3.28
N GLY A 162 12.61 -12.05 2.30
CA GLY A 162 12.89 -13.48 2.47
C GLY A 162 11.93 -14.22 3.40
N THR A 163 10.75 -13.66 3.66
CA THR A 163 9.71 -14.25 4.52
C THR A 163 8.85 -15.29 3.79
N GLY A 164 8.97 -15.38 2.46
CA GLY A 164 8.16 -16.27 1.61
C GLY A 164 6.83 -15.66 1.15
N ASP A 165 6.56 -14.39 1.48
CA ASP A 165 5.38 -13.65 1.01
C ASP A 165 5.77 -12.66 -0.10
N ASP A 166 5.28 -12.93 -1.32
CA ASP A 166 5.59 -12.14 -2.52
C ASP A 166 5.16 -10.67 -2.39
N LEU A 167 4.05 -10.38 -1.70
CA LEU A 167 3.54 -9.02 -1.56
C LEU A 167 4.38 -8.22 -0.57
N LEU A 168 4.74 -8.80 0.56
CA LEU A 168 5.60 -8.19 1.55
C LEU A 168 6.98 -7.90 0.97
N GLU A 169 7.57 -8.86 0.27
CA GLU A 169 8.88 -8.68 -0.36
C GLU A 169 8.81 -7.59 -1.44
N ARG A 170 7.72 -7.56 -2.22
CA ARG A 170 7.45 -6.51 -3.21
C ARG A 170 7.40 -5.12 -2.57
N GLU A 171 6.67 -4.95 -1.48
CA GLU A 171 6.60 -3.65 -0.79
C GLU A 171 7.94 -3.25 -0.19
N ALA A 172 8.66 -4.17 0.44
CA ALA A 172 9.97 -3.90 1.01
C ALA A 172 10.98 -3.46 -0.04
N LEU A 173 11.03 -4.14 -1.19
CA LEU A 173 11.91 -3.78 -2.31
C LEU A 173 11.54 -2.46 -2.97
N ARG A 174 10.23 -2.18 -3.11
CA ARG A 174 9.75 -0.88 -3.59
C ARG A 174 10.34 0.25 -2.74
N HIS A 175 10.12 0.18 -1.44
CA HIS A 175 10.58 1.24 -0.52
C HIS A 175 12.10 1.31 -0.41
N LEU A 176 12.81 0.17 -0.43
CA LEU A 176 14.27 0.22 -0.50
C LEU A 176 14.76 0.93 -1.77
N GLY A 177 14.15 0.65 -2.93
CA GLY A 177 14.48 1.34 -4.17
C GLY A 177 14.20 2.85 -4.13
N ASP A 178 13.16 3.31 -3.41
CA ASP A 178 12.92 4.74 -3.17
C ASP A 178 14.09 5.38 -2.38
N HIS A 179 14.72 4.63 -1.47
CA HIS A 179 15.90 5.11 -0.74
C HIS A 179 17.16 5.14 -1.59
N ASP A 180 17.38 4.13 -2.43
CA ASP A 180 18.52 4.14 -3.35
C ASP A 180 18.38 5.25 -4.40
N HIS A 181 17.17 5.47 -4.91
CA HIS A 181 16.86 6.56 -5.84
C HIS A 181 17.18 7.92 -5.23
N ASP A 182 16.70 8.19 -4.01
CA ASP A 182 17.00 9.43 -3.31
C ASP A 182 18.49 9.60 -2.97
N ALA A 183 19.24 8.50 -2.86
CA ALA A 183 20.69 8.51 -2.70
C ALA A 183 21.46 8.66 -4.03
N GLY A 184 20.76 8.70 -5.17
CA GLY A 184 21.34 8.77 -6.51
C GLY A 184 21.87 7.43 -7.05
N ASP A 185 21.64 6.32 -6.35
CA ASP A 185 22.01 4.97 -6.81
C ASP A 185 20.88 4.39 -7.69
N HIS A 186 20.79 4.93 -8.91
CA HIS A 186 19.75 4.56 -9.86
C HIS A 186 19.83 3.11 -10.34
N ASP A 187 21.01 2.49 -10.32
CA ASP A 187 21.20 1.09 -10.72
C ASP A 187 20.63 0.16 -9.65
N ALA A 188 20.91 0.45 -8.37
CA ALA A 188 20.34 -0.33 -7.27
C ALA A 188 18.83 -0.11 -7.14
N ALA A 189 18.35 1.13 -7.33
CA ALA A 189 16.91 1.44 -7.41
C ALA A 189 16.23 0.62 -8.51
N ARG A 190 16.80 0.62 -9.73
CA ARG A 190 16.30 -0.15 -10.87
C ARG A 190 16.16 -1.63 -10.54
N SER A 191 17.25 -2.25 -10.06
CA SER A 191 17.28 -3.68 -9.72
C SER A 191 16.17 -4.06 -8.74
N ARG A 192 16.00 -3.26 -7.66
CA ARG A 192 14.96 -3.49 -6.66
C ARG A 192 13.56 -3.29 -7.22
N TRP A 193 13.35 -2.24 -8.01
CA TRP A 193 12.06 -1.92 -8.61
C TRP A 193 11.62 -2.90 -9.69
N GLU A 194 12.54 -3.42 -10.51
CA GLU A 194 12.28 -4.50 -11.45
C GLU A 194 11.91 -5.80 -10.72
N HIS A 195 12.64 -6.15 -9.67
CA HIS A 195 12.32 -7.32 -8.86
C HIS A 195 10.95 -7.18 -8.17
N ALA A 196 10.65 -6.02 -7.57
CA ALA A 196 9.33 -5.71 -7.02
C ALA A 196 8.21 -5.82 -8.06
N THR A 197 8.46 -5.41 -9.31
CA THR A 197 7.50 -5.54 -10.41
C THR A 197 7.18 -7.01 -10.71
N ALA A 198 8.21 -7.86 -10.76
CA ALA A 198 8.06 -9.29 -11.00
C ALA A 198 7.28 -9.99 -9.87
N LEU A 199 7.60 -9.70 -8.61
CA LEU A 199 6.88 -10.21 -7.44
C LEU A 199 5.40 -9.81 -7.48
N GLY A 200 5.11 -8.53 -7.71
CA GLY A 200 3.73 -8.02 -7.80
C GLY A 200 2.93 -8.68 -8.93
N ALA A 201 3.57 -8.91 -10.08
CA ALA A 201 2.94 -9.60 -11.20
C ALA A 201 2.60 -11.06 -10.87
N ARG A 202 3.51 -11.79 -10.20
CA ARG A 202 3.23 -13.17 -9.74
C ARG A 202 2.10 -13.25 -8.74
N ALA A 203 2.05 -12.31 -7.80
CA ALA A 203 0.99 -12.22 -6.80
C ALA A 203 -0.36 -11.72 -7.35
N GLY A 204 -0.41 -11.31 -8.63
CA GLY A 204 -1.61 -10.76 -9.25
C GLY A 204 -1.99 -9.36 -8.74
N ALA A 205 -1.07 -8.64 -8.09
CA ALA A 205 -1.27 -7.30 -7.56
C ALA A 205 -1.14 -6.23 -8.67
N VAL A 206 -2.08 -6.24 -9.61
CA VAL A 206 -2.05 -5.44 -10.85
C VAL A 206 -1.82 -3.96 -10.56
N THR A 207 -2.54 -3.36 -9.61
CA THR A 207 -2.39 -1.93 -9.31
C THR A 207 -1.06 -1.61 -8.64
N GLY A 208 -0.55 -2.51 -7.80
CA GLY A 208 0.79 -2.42 -7.24
C GLY A 208 1.87 -2.50 -8.34
N THR A 209 1.74 -3.44 -9.27
CA THR A 209 2.66 -3.58 -10.42
C THR A 209 2.66 -2.33 -11.29
N LEU A 210 1.50 -1.74 -11.57
CA LEU A 210 1.39 -0.49 -12.34
C LEU A 210 2.04 0.70 -11.61
N SER A 211 1.80 0.83 -10.29
CA SER A 211 2.49 1.84 -9.47
C SER A 211 4.01 1.66 -9.45
N GLN A 212 4.49 0.42 -9.60
CA GLN A 212 5.92 0.13 -9.68
C GLN A 212 6.50 0.47 -11.05
N GLN A 213 5.78 0.17 -12.12
CA GLN A 213 6.16 0.57 -13.47
C GLN A 213 6.25 2.09 -13.63
N LEU A 214 5.41 2.85 -12.92
CA LEU A 214 5.54 4.31 -12.91
C LEU A 214 6.87 4.79 -12.30
N LEU A 215 7.40 4.08 -11.30
CA LEU A 215 8.73 4.38 -10.75
C LEU A 215 9.86 4.04 -11.74
N LEU A 216 9.71 2.95 -12.51
CA LEU A 216 10.64 2.67 -13.61
C LEU A 216 10.58 3.76 -14.70
N ALA A 217 9.42 4.36 -14.94
CA ALA A 217 9.29 5.50 -15.85
C ALA A 217 10.04 6.74 -15.35
N VAL A 218 10.10 6.95 -14.03
CA VAL A 218 10.94 7.99 -13.41
C VAL A 218 12.41 7.74 -13.72
N LEU A 219 12.92 6.51 -13.54
CA LEU A 219 14.33 6.21 -13.88
C LEU A 219 14.67 6.43 -15.35
N HIS A 220 13.74 6.14 -16.26
CA HIS A 220 13.94 6.47 -17.67
C HIS A 220 14.10 7.98 -17.88
N ARG A 221 13.28 8.78 -17.21
CA ARG A 221 13.37 10.25 -17.27
C ARG A 221 14.67 10.76 -16.64
N ASP A 222 15.08 10.22 -15.50
CA ASP A 222 16.34 10.57 -14.84
C ASP A 222 17.56 10.25 -15.71
N ALA A 223 17.46 9.19 -16.54
CA ALA A 223 18.47 8.83 -17.53
C ALA A 223 18.38 9.64 -18.84
N GLY A 224 17.43 10.58 -18.95
CA GLY A 224 17.19 11.39 -20.15
C GLY A 224 16.41 10.68 -21.28
N ASP A 225 15.89 9.48 -21.04
CA ASP A 225 15.06 8.72 -21.97
C ASP A 225 13.58 9.08 -21.82
N GLU A 226 13.24 10.30 -22.26
CA GLU A 226 11.86 10.82 -22.18
C GLU A 226 10.87 9.99 -23.01
N ALA A 227 11.34 9.37 -24.10
CA ALA A 227 10.50 8.53 -24.95
C ALA A 227 10.03 7.27 -24.21
N ALA A 228 10.94 6.55 -23.54
CA ALA A 228 10.59 5.40 -22.73
C ALA A 228 9.76 5.78 -21.50
N ALA A 229 10.13 6.87 -20.81
CA ALA A 229 9.39 7.40 -19.68
C ALA A 229 7.92 7.70 -20.05
N THR A 230 7.70 8.43 -21.15
CA THR A 230 6.36 8.75 -21.65
C THR A 230 5.59 7.51 -22.09
N ALA A 231 6.23 6.55 -22.78
CA ALA A 231 5.58 5.33 -23.23
C ALA A 231 5.05 4.51 -22.04
N LEU A 232 5.88 4.32 -21.00
CA LEU A 232 5.51 3.56 -19.81
C LEU A 232 4.44 4.30 -18.98
N GLY A 233 4.58 5.61 -18.80
CA GLY A 233 3.59 6.44 -18.11
C GLY A 233 2.21 6.40 -18.78
N ARG A 234 2.15 6.39 -20.13
CA ARG A 234 0.89 6.24 -20.88
C ARG A 234 0.25 4.87 -20.68
N GLU A 235 1.04 3.80 -20.62
CA GLU A 235 0.51 2.46 -20.37
C GLU A 235 -0.09 2.37 -18.96
N VAL A 236 0.63 2.89 -17.96
CA VAL A 236 0.12 2.97 -16.58
C VAL A 236 -1.19 3.75 -16.52
N ALA A 237 -1.25 4.94 -17.13
CA ALA A 237 -2.46 5.76 -17.15
C ALA A 237 -3.66 5.05 -17.82
N ARG A 238 -3.42 4.36 -18.94
CA ARG A 238 -4.44 3.57 -19.64
C ARG A 238 -5.02 2.47 -18.76
N TRP A 239 -4.18 1.64 -18.15
CA TRP A 239 -4.64 0.55 -17.29
C TRP A 239 -5.31 1.06 -16.02
N ALA A 240 -4.72 2.04 -15.35
CA ALA A 240 -5.29 2.61 -14.13
C ALA A 240 -6.69 3.18 -14.38
N THR A 241 -6.90 3.84 -15.54
CA THR A 241 -8.22 4.33 -15.97
C THR A 241 -9.19 3.18 -16.20
N ALA A 242 -8.79 2.13 -16.93
CA ALA A 242 -9.64 0.98 -17.22
C ALA A 242 -10.07 0.20 -15.95
N LEU A 243 -9.21 0.19 -14.93
CA LEU A 243 -9.48 -0.46 -13.64
C LEU A 243 -10.28 0.43 -12.67
N GLY A 244 -10.43 1.73 -12.96
CA GLY A 244 -10.99 2.68 -12.01
C GLY A 244 -10.08 3.00 -10.82
N ALA A 245 -8.76 2.76 -10.96
CA ALA A 245 -7.73 3.15 -9.99
C ALA A 245 -7.45 4.66 -10.10
N THR A 246 -8.44 5.48 -9.76
CA THR A 246 -8.48 6.93 -10.02
C THR A 246 -7.26 7.69 -9.50
N ARG A 247 -6.74 7.33 -8.32
CA ARG A 247 -5.54 8.00 -7.78
C ARG A 247 -4.30 7.66 -8.59
N LEU A 248 -4.12 6.40 -8.96
CA LEU A 248 -3.00 5.99 -9.81
C LEU A 248 -3.09 6.61 -11.20
N ALA A 249 -4.29 6.69 -11.77
CA ALA A 249 -4.52 7.37 -13.05
C ALA A 249 -4.16 8.87 -12.95
N ALA A 250 -4.53 9.53 -11.85
CA ALA A 250 -4.17 10.93 -11.60
C ALA A 250 -2.65 11.11 -11.42
N THR A 251 -1.98 10.23 -10.67
CA THR A 251 -0.51 10.27 -10.50
C THR A 251 0.21 10.07 -11.85
N ALA A 252 -0.22 9.10 -12.65
CA ALA A 252 0.35 8.87 -13.98
C ALA A 252 0.09 10.04 -14.93
N GLY A 253 -1.10 10.66 -14.87
CA GLY A 253 -1.42 11.87 -15.60
C GLY A 253 -0.54 13.06 -15.21
N ALA A 254 -0.32 13.28 -13.91
CA ALA A 254 0.58 14.32 -13.40
C ALA A 254 2.03 14.07 -13.85
N PHE A 255 2.49 12.81 -13.82
CA PHE A 255 3.80 12.41 -14.35
C PHE A 255 3.98 12.73 -15.83
N LEU A 256 2.96 12.47 -16.65
CA LEU A 256 2.96 12.83 -18.08
C LEU A 256 2.92 14.34 -18.30
N ALA A 257 2.39 15.10 -17.34
CA ALA A 257 2.42 16.56 -17.30
C ALA A 257 3.73 17.14 -16.71
N GLY A 258 4.70 16.29 -16.35
CA GLY A 258 6.02 16.68 -15.86
C GLY A 258 6.18 16.74 -14.35
N THR A 259 5.17 16.31 -13.57
CA THR A 259 5.32 16.18 -12.11
C THR A 259 6.08 14.91 -11.77
N ASP A 260 7.19 15.03 -11.06
CA ASP A 260 7.89 13.86 -10.54
C ASP A 260 7.12 13.24 -9.34
N PRO A 261 6.66 11.97 -9.41
CA PRO A 261 5.93 11.32 -8.33
C PRO A 261 6.83 10.89 -7.16
N THR A 262 8.16 10.89 -7.30
CA THR A 262 9.09 10.63 -6.18
C THR A 262 9.57 11.92 -5.51
N ALA A 263 9.40 13.07 -6.17
CA ALA A 263 9.74 14.36 -5.59
C ALA A 263 8.96 14.56 -4.27
N ALA A 264 9.69 14.74 -3.17
CA ALA A 264 9.10 15.08 -1.89
C ALA A 264 8.51 16.50 -1.96
N THR A 265 7.21 16.59 -2.25
CA THR A 265 6.47 17.85 -2.18
C THR A 265 6.43 18.31 -0.73
N GLY A 266 7.14 19.40 -0.40
CA GLY A 266 7.19 19.99 0.94
C GLY A 266 8.54 19.95 1.66
N ARG A 267 9.65 19.68 0.95
CA ARG A 267 11.01 19.93 1.48
C ARG A 267 11.18 21.43 1.73
N GLN A 268 11.03 21.89 2.97
CA GLN A 268 11.78 23.07 3.37
C GLN A 268 13.25 22.66 3.28
N GLU A 269 13.94 23.17 2.26
CA GLU A 269 15.38 23.34 2.32
C GLU A 269 15.65 23.99 3.68
N GLY A 270 16.46 23.33 4.51
CA GLY A 270 16.83 23.86 5.80
C GLY A 270 17.31 25.29 5.59
N LEU A 271 16.66 26.23 6.28
CA LEU A 271 17.16 27.59 6.43
C LEU A 271 18.63 27.46 6.81
N THR A 272 19.51 27.91 5.93
CA THR A 272 20.93 28.05 6.25
C THR A 272 21.05 28.97 7.46
N GLU A 273 21.97 28.66 8.38
CA GLU A 273 22.29 29.41 9.61
C GLU A 273 22.66 30.90 9.39
N SER A 274 22.45 31.48 8.20
CA SER A 274 22.60 32.91 7.93
C SER A 274 21.31 33.72 8.12
N GLU A 275 20.21 33.13 8.61
CA GLU A 275 18.92 33.82 8.83
C GLU A 275 18.37 33.69 10.26
N ILE A 276 19.25 33.58 11.26
CA ILE A 276 19.00 33.91 12.67
C ILE A 276 20.01 34.97 13.10
#